data_AF-A0A7S1W184-F1
#
_entry.id   AF-A0A7S1W184-F1
#
_cell.length_a   1.000
_cell.length_b   1.000
_cell.length_c   1.000
_cell.angle_alpha   90.00
_cell.angle_beta   90.00
_cell.angle_gamma   90.00
#
_symmetry.space_group_name_H-M   'P 1'
#
loop_
_entity.id
_entity.type
_entity.pdbx_description
1 polymer ?
#
loop_
_entity_poly.entity_id
_entity_poly.type
_entity_poly.pdbx_seq_one_letter_code
_entity_poly.pdbx_strand_id
1 'polypeptide(L)'
;SRNSLSRRLRHHACSCLAMAAAGQPPALLSAGNGEPKGQLNHFCQRYCKRPVTKDDIVYTGAKYGEVYQVTVTLNCVEGQRFVGETAATEKEAEKNAAYQALVFFQPISDSLPPPVPKTKNKKRKTPGAGADGADGEQPALKALKMGGADPQLAEGVNPALTSKVLLNNVCMTLMRRPMEKGEIAYTTNKTPIGYQSTLKLPFLPGEWGQLAWAGEVATQQKQAEQNAAKEALEALNQGMESLKSLLPQSAPKPSPGYGKGVKGKGKSKGWGDYWGMKGGFGMDKGMGKGMDMGKG
;
A
#
# COMPACT_ATOMS: atom_id res chain seq x y z
N SER A 1 45.56 -17.64 48.67
CA SER A 1 45.86 -18.85 47.88
C SER A 1 44.72 -19.04 46.88
N ARG A 2 44.85 -18.51 45.65
CA ARG A 2 45.27 -19.22 44.43
C ARG A 2 44.31 -20.35 44.00
N ASN A 3 43.50 -20.07 42.98
CA ASN A 3 42.96 -20.99 41.95
C ASN A 3 42.08 -20.13 41.02
N SER A 4 42.49 -19.59 39.86
CA SER A 4 43.16 -20.17 38.68
C SER A 4 42.42 -21.37 38.09
N LEU A 5 41.60 -21.10 37.06
CA LEU A 5 41.13 -21.98 35.97
C LEU A 5 40.19 -21.14 35.07
N SER A 6 40.68 -20.23 34.23
CA SER A 6 41.30 -20.46 32.92
C SER A 6 40.72 -21.63 32.10
N ARG A 7 40.23 -21.27 30.91
CA ARG A 7 40.08 -22.06 29.67
C ARG A 7 38.85 -22.98 29.57
N ARG A 8 37.89 -22.54 28.75
CA ARG A 8 37.45 -23.25 27.53
C ARG A 8 36.66 -22.29 26.63
N LEU A 9 37.40 -21.36 26.02
CA LEU A 9 36.98 -20.71 24.77
C LEU A 9 36.98 -21.83 23.71
N ARG A 10 35.84 -22.48 23.50
CA ARG A 10 35.67 -23.37 22.35
C ARG A 10 35.45 -22.48 21.15
N HIS A 11 36.55 -22.18 20.46
CA HIS A 11 36.51 -21.84 19.06
C HIS A 11 35.75 -22.97 18.34
N HIS A 12 34.47 -22.75 18.07
CA HIS A 12 33.82 -23.42 16.95
C HIS A 12 34.52 -22.85 15.71
N ALA A 13 35.62 -23.50 15.33
CA ALA A 13 36.10 -23.50 13.97
C ALA A 13 34.97 -24.11 13.13
N CYS A 14 34.03 -23.24 12.72
CA CYS A 14 33.06 -23.55 11.70
C CYS A 14 33.90 -23.73 10.43
N SER A 15 34.22 -25.00 10.17
CA SER A 15 34.93 -25.45 9.00
C SER A 15 34.07 -25.13 7.78
N CYS A 16 34.27 -23.94 7.21
CA CYS A 16 33.78 -23.59 5.89
C CYS A 16 34.51 -24.48 4.87
N LEU A 17 34.01 -25.71 4.71
CA LEU A 17 34.32 -26.55 3.56
C LEU A 17 33.73 -25.85 2.33
N ALA A 18 34.56 -25.06 1.67
CA ALA A 18 34.30 -24.56 0.32
C ALA A 18 34.36 -25.74 -0.65
N MET A 19 33.25 -26.47 -0.78
CA MET A 19 33.02 -27.40 -1.88
C MET A 19 32.77 -26.57 -3.15
N ALA A 20 33.85 -26.20 -3.83
CA ALA A 20 33.80 -25.63 -5.18
C ALA A 20 33.45 -26.75 -6.18
N ALA A 21 32.19 -27.15 -6.21
CA ALA A 21 31.65 -27.95 -7.28
C ALA A 21 31.34 -27.03 -8.47
N ALA A 22 32.16 -27.10 -9.52
CA ALA A 22 31.88 -26.52 -10.83
C ALA A 22 30.73 -27.28 -11.52
N GLY A 23 29.52 -27.17 -10.95
CA GLY A 23 28.29 -27.61 -11.59
C GLY A 23 27.85 -26.55 -12.61
N GLN A 24 27.50 -26.98 -13.82
CA GLN A 24 26.88 -26.12 -14.83
C GLN A 24 25.75 -25.27 -14.21
N PRO A 25 25.66 -23.97 -14.54
CA PRO A 25 24.59 -23.13 -14.02
C PRO A 25 23.25 -23.75 -14.45
N PRO A 26 22.34 -24.07 -13.50
CA PRO A 26 21.03 -24.61 -13.83
C PRO A 26 20.32 -23.61 -14.76
N ALA A 27 19.85 -24.14 -15.89
CA ALA A 27 19.17 -23.35 -16.91
C ALA A 27 18.00 -22.57 -16.28
N LEU A 28 18.09 -21.25 -16.43
CA LEU A 28 17.13 -20.21 -16.06
C LEU A 28 15.69 -20.72 -15.97
N LEU A 29 15.23 -20.95 -14.73
CA LEU A 29 13.80 -20.99 -14.43
C LEU A 29 13.20 -19.66 -14.89
N SER A 30 12.35 -19.75 -15.91
CA SER A 30 11.68 -18.62 -16.54
C SER A 30 11.01 -17.76 -15.47
N ALA A 31 11.60 -16.59 -15.25
CA ALA A 31 11.15 -15.60 -14.30
C ALA A 31 9.72 -15.19 -14.63
N GLY A 32 8.75 -15.68 -13.86
CA GLY A 32 7.50 -14.94 -13.71
C GLY A 32 7.86 -13.48 -13.40
N ASN A 33 7.23 -12.53 -14.09
CA ASN A 33 7.52 -11.08 -14.14
C ASN A 33 7.64 -10.32 -12.79
N GLY A 34 7.79 -10.99 -11.65
CA GLY A 34 8.05 -10.41 -10.34
C GLY A 34 9.54 -10.30 -10.01
N GLU A 35 9.94 -9.15 -9.47
CA GLU A 35 11.28 -8.90 -8.94
C GLU A 35 11.70 -9.97 -7.90
N PRO A 36 12.93 -10.53 -7.96
CA PRO A 36 13.36 -11.62 -7.08
C PRO A 36 13.35 -11.22 -5.60
N LYS A 37 13.58 -9.94 -5.28
CA LYS A 37 13.43 -9.42 -3.90
C LYS A 37 11.99 -9.55 -3.39
N GLY A 38 11.00 -9.28 -4.24
CA GLY A 38 9.59 -9.45 -3.91
C GLY A 38 9.22 -10.92 -3.70
N GLN A 39 9.72 -11.81 -4.57
CA GLN A 39 9.52 -13.26 -4.44
C GLN A 39 10.12 -13.81 -3.14
N LEU A 40 11.35 -13.39 -2.79
CA LEU A 40 12.01 -13.78 -1.55
C LEU A 40 11.23 -13.31 -0.31
N ASN A 41 10.68 -12.09 -0.35
CA ASN A 41 9.82 -11.58 0.72
C ASN A 41 8.53 -12.43 0.87
N HIS A 42 7.87 -12.78 -0.24
CA HIS A 42 6.70 -13.65 -0.22
C HIS A 42 7.01 -15.05 0.32
N PHE A 43 8.17 -15.62 -0.06
CA PHE A 43 8.66 -16.87 0.49
C PHE A 43 8.83 -16.77 2.01
N CYS A 44 9.54 -15.75 2.50
CA CYS A 44 9.77 -15.56 3.94
C CYS A 44 8.46 -15.36 4.72
N GLN A 45 7.48 -14.63 4.18
CA GLN A 45 6.16 -14.45 4.79
C GLN A 45 5.42 -15.79 4.93
N ARG A 46 5.49 -16.66 3.91
CA ARG A 46 4.88 -17.98 3.93
C ARG A 46 5.60 -18.92 4.90
N TYR A 47 6.93 -18.87 4.93
CA TYR A 47 7.75 -19.68 5.81
C TYR A 47 7.47 -19.34 7.29
N CYS A 48 7.44 -18.06 7.65
CA CYS A 48 7.27 -17.63 9.04
C CYS A 48 5.81 -17.56 9.50
N LYS A 49 4.84 -17.58 8.57
CA LYS A 49 3.41 -17.34 8.82
C LYS A 49 3.13 -16.02 9.56
N ARG A 50 4.03 -15.04 9.43
CA ARG A 50 3.93 -13.70 9.99
C ARG A 50 4.42 -12.67 8.97
N PRO A 51 4.04 -11.39 9.12
CA PRO A 51 4.64 -10.31 8.35
C PRO A 51 6.17 -10.31 8.55
N VAL A 52 6.89 -10.21 7.43
CA VAL A 52 8.35 -10.09 7.41
C VAL A 52 8.72 -8.67 7.80
N THR A 53 9.68 -8.56 8.71
CA THR A 53 10.26 -7.30 9.20
C THR A 53 11.62 -7.05 8.54
N LYS A 54 12.17 -5.85 8.72
CA LYS A 54 13.49 -5.50 8.16
C LYS A 54 14.62 -6.34 8.78
N ASP A 55 14.44 -6.80 10.02
CA ASP A 55 15.44 -7.61 10.72
C ASP A 55 15.47 -9.06 10.23
N ASP A 56 14.44 -9.51 9.49
CA ASP A 56 14.37 -10.89 8.98
C ASP A 56 15.24 -11.11 7.74
N ILE A 57 15.43 -10.07 6.93
CA ILE A 57 16.19 -10.11 5.67
C ILE A 57 17.18 -8.95 5.66
N VAL A 58 18.46 -9.27 5.83
CA VAL A 58 19.54 -8.27 5.87
C VAL A 58 20.40 -8.40 4.63
N TYR A 59 20.47 -7.33 3.83
CA TYR A 59 21.39 -7.23 2.69
C TYR A 59 22.66 -6.53 3.12
N THR A 60 23.82 -7.13 2.86
CA THR A 60 25.14 -6.56 3.12
C THR A 60 25.90 -6.46 1.80
N GLY A 61 26.08 -5.24 1.30
CA GLY A 61 26.85 -4.96 0.08
C GLY A 61 28.32 -4.71 0.38
N ALA A 62 29.20 -5.26 -0.45
CA ALA A 62 30.62 -4.95 -0.51
C ALA A 62 30.97 -4.52 -1.93
N LYS A 63 31.75 -3.44 -2.06
CA LYS A 63 32.24 -2.95 -3.36
C LYS A 63 33.65 -3.47 -3.59
N TYR A 64 33.86 -4.17 -4.70
CA TYR A 64 35.15 -4.71 -5.11
C TYR A 64 35.56 -4.06 -6.43
N GLY A 65 36.31 -2.95 -6.35
CA GLY A 65 36.67 -2.15 -7.52
C GLY A 65 35.44 -1.49 -8.15
N GLU A 66 35.13 -1.83 -9.40
CA GLU A 66 33.97 -1.30 -10.14
C GLU A 66 32.71 -2.18 -10.02
N VAL A 67 32.82 -3.35 -9.40
CA VAL A 67 31.69 -4.28 -9.23
C VAL A 67 31.18 -4.29 -7.79
N TYR A 68 29.88 -4.52 -7.64
CA TYR A 68 29.21 -4.69 -6.36
C TYR A 68 28.88 -6.15 -6.14
N GLN A 69 29.14 -6.64 -4.94
CA GLN A 69 28.71 -7.97 -4.49
C GLN A 69 27.83 -7.80 -3.26
N VAL A 70 26.68 -8.45 -3.24
CA VAL A 70 25.75 -8.38 -2.10
C VAL A 70 25.57 -9.77 -1.52
N THR A 71 25.57 -9.85 -0.19
CA THR A 71 25.21 -11.04 0.58
C THR A 71 23.86 -10.80 1.24
N VAL A 72 22.90 -11.70 1.04
CA VAL A 72 21.62 -11.69 1.76
C VAL A 72 21.67 -12.66 2.93
N THR A 73 21.28 -12.20 4.12
CA THR A 73 21.17 -13.01 5.34
C THR A 73 19.70 -13.15 5.72
N LEU A 74 19.22 -14.38 5.83
CA LEU A 74 17.83 -14.70 6.18
C LEU A 74 17.75 -15.14 7.66
N ASN A 75 17.55 -14.18 8.55
CA ASN A 75 17.42 -14.44 9.99
C ASN A 75 16.17 -15.26 10.33
N CYS A 76 15.17 -15.23 9.46
CA CYS A 76 13.98 -16.08 9.56
C CYS A 76 14.23 -17.57 9.29
N VAL A 77 15.33 -17.91 8.60
CA VAL A 77 15.70 -19.29 8.24
C VAL A 77 17.10 -19.58 8.79
N GLU A 78 17.21 -19.58 10.12
CA GLU A 78 18.45 -19.93 10.84
C GLU A 78 19.65 -19.03 10.54
N GLY A 79 19.43 -17.83 10.00
CA GLY A 79 20.51 -16.89 9.66
C GLY A 79 21.35 -17.31 8.46
N GLN A 80 20.82 -18.15 7.56
CA GLN A 80 21.53 -18.59 6.36
C GLN A 80 21.88 -17.41 5.45
N ARG A 81 23.08 -17.48 4.86
CA ARG A 81 23.66 -16.40 4.04
C ARG A 81 23.89 -16.86 2.62
N PHE A 82 23.48 -16.05 1.65
CA PHE A 82 23.64 -16.32 0.23
C PHE A 82 24.33 -15.14 -0.42
N VAL A 83 25.43 -15.42 -1.12
CA VAL A 83 26.21 -14.41 -1.83
C VAL A 83 25.74 -14.39 -3.28
N GLY A 84 25.31 -13.21 -3.74
CA GLY A 84 24.93 -13.00 -5.14
C GLY A 84 26.14 -12.84 -6.05
N GLU A 85 25.92 -13.06 -7.35
CA GLU A 85 26.88 -12.72 -8.40
C GLU A 85 27.16 -11.22 -8.42
N THR A 86 28.40 -10.85 -8.75
CA THR A 86 28.84 -9.46 -8.87
C THR A 86 28.13 -8.75 -10.02
N ALA A 87 27.68 -7.52 -9.80
CA ALA A 87 27.03 -6.71 -10.82
C ALA A 87 27.62 -5.30 -10.88
N ALA A 88 27.35 -4.57 -11.98
CA ALA A 88 27.79 -3.18 -12.14
C ALA A 88 27.05 -2.22 -11.19
N THR A 89 25.84 -2.58 -10.76
CA THR A 89 25.03 -1.79 -9.83
C THR A 89 24.69 -2.57 -8.57
N GLU A 90 24.64 -1.87 -7.42
CA GLU A 90 24.26 -2.48 -6.14
C GLU A 90 22.86 -3.11 -6.18
N LYS A 91 21.91 -2.46 -6.87
CA LYS A 91 20.54 -2.96 -7.02
C LYS A 91 20.46 -4.28 -7.80
N GLU A 92 21.30 -4.49 -8.80
CA GLU A 92 21.38 -5.76 -9.53
C GLU A 92 22.05 -6.84 -8.69
N ALA A 93 23.13 -6.49 -7.97
CA ALA A 93 23.80 -7.41 -7.06
C ALA A 93 22.84 -7.92 -5.95
N GLU A 94 21.98 -7.05 -5.41
CA GLU A 94 20.91 -7.44 -4.47
C GLU A 94 19.92 -8.43 -5.07
N LYS A 95 19.52 -8.24 -6.34
CA LYS A 95 18.61 -9.14 -7.05
C LYS A 95 19.25 -10.51 -7.28
N ASN A 96 20.54 -10.52 -7.64
CA ASN A 96 21.31 -11.75 -7.81
C ASN A 96 21.43 -12.53 -6.48
N ALA A 97 21.69 -11.84 -5.38
CA ALA A 97 21.74 -12.46 -4.05
C ALA A 97 20.37 -13.07 -3.65
N ALA A 98 19.28 -12.35 -3.91
CA ALA A 98 17.93 -12.85 -3.66
C ALA A 98 17.58 -14.07 -4.52
N TYR A 99 18.04 -14.09 -5.77
CA TYR A 99 17.86 -15.22 -6.68
C TYR A 99 18.55 -16.49 -6.18
N GLN A 100 19.81 -16.38 -5.75
CA GLN A 100 20.56 -17.52 -5.19
C GLN A 100 19.86 -18.13 -3.97
N ALA A 101 19.29 -17.30 -3.09
CA ALA A 101 18.48 -17.77 -1.97
C ALA A 101 17.22 -18.52 -2.43
N LEU A 102 16.49 -18.00 -3.43
CA LEU A 102 15.29 -18.65 -3.96
C LEU A 102 15.58 -20.00 -4.60
N VAL A 103 16.68 -20.12 -5.35
CA VAL A 103 17.10 -21.39 -5.96
C VAL A 103 17.37 -22.44 -4.88
N PHE A 104 18.06 -22.06 -3.81
CA PHE A 104 18.33 -22.97 -2.68
C PHE A 104 17.05 -23.42 -1.96
N PHE A 105 16.09 -22.51 -1.77
CA PHE A 105 14.84 -22.80 -1.07
C PHE A 105 13.71 -23.33 -1.96
N GLN A 106 13.94 -23.55 -3.25
CA GLN A 106 12.92 -24.01 -4.18
C GLN A 106 12.22 -25.31 -3.71
N PRO A 107 12.94 -26.35 -3.21
CA PRO A 107 12.29 -27.57 -2.72
C PRO A 107 11.35 -27.31 -1.54
N ILE A 108 11.71 -26.34 -0.69
CA ILE A 108 10.92 -25.95 0.48
C ILE A 108 9.73 -25.10 0.05
N SER A 109 9.89 -24.18 -0.92
CA SER A 109 8.79 -23.31 -1.37
C SER A 109 7.63 -24.08 -1.99
N ASP A 110 7.91 -25.19 -2.66
CA ASP A 110 6.93 -26.07 -3.30
C ASP A 110 6.15 -26.89 -2.26
N SER A 111 6.79 -27.22 -1.13
CA SER A 111 6.13 -27.93 -0.02
C SER A 111 5.19 -27.04 0.81
N LEU A 112 5.35 -25.72 0.75
CA LEU A 112 4.53 -24.79 1.50
C LEU A 112 3.13 -24.67 0.87
N PRO A 113 2.06 -24.45 1.65
CA PRO A 113 0.72 -24.25 1.10
C PRO A 113 0.66 -22.95 0.28
N PRO A 114 -0.07 -22.93 -0.86
CA PRO A 114 -0.15 -21.74 -1.72
C PRO A 114 -0.71 -20.55 -0.92
N PRO A 115 -0.29 -19.31 -1.23
CA PRO A 115 -0.80 -18.13 -0.54
C PRO A 115 -2.32 -18.09 -0.73
N VAL A 116 -3.07 -18.19 0.37
CA VAL A 116 -4.51 -17.96 0.33
C VAL A 116 -4.72 -16.59 -0.31
N PRO A 117 -5.36 -16.50 -1.49
CA PRO A 117 -5.59 -15.21 -2.11
C PRO A 117 -6.33 -14.40 -1.06
N LYS A 118 -5.75 -13.28 -0.61
CA LYS A 118 -6.44 -12.35 0.28
C LYS A 118 -7.70 -11.99 -0.49
N THR A 119 -8.81 -12.64 -0.17
CA THR A 119 -10.11 -12.38 -0.73
C THR A 119 -10.29 -10.91 -0.48
N LYS A 120 -10.14 -10.12 -1.56
CA LYS A 120 -10.26 -8.66 -1.51
C LYS A 120 -11.55 -8.44 -0.79
N ASN A 121 -11.44 -8.07 0.49
CA ASN A 121 -12.54 -8.19 1.42
C ASN A 121 -13.63 -7.35 0.79
N LYS A 122 -14.65 -8.03 0.24
CA LYS A 122 -15.66 -7.46 -0.62
C LYS A 122 -16.27 -6.38 0.23
N LYS A 123 -15.83 -5.13 -0.01
CA LYS A 123 -16.14 -3.95 0.79
C LYS A 123 -17.60 -4.07 1.11
N ARG A 124 -17.89 -4.38 2.38
CA ARG A 124 -19.22 -4.75 2.86
C ARG A 124 -20.11 -3.61 2.40
N LYS A 125 -20.89 -3.87 1.34
CA LYS A 125 -21.81 -2.91 0.74
C LYS A 125 -22.81 -2.66 1.86
N THR A 126 -22.63 -1.55 2.57
CA THR A 126 -23.62 -1.05 3.50
C THR A 126 -24.93 -0.92 2.71
N PRO A 127 -25.98 -1.69 3.07
CA PRO A 127 -27.29 -1.48 2.50
C PRO A 127 -27.97 -0.34 3.28
N GLY A 128 -28.48 0.65 2.55
CA GLY A 128 -29.24 1.78 3.10
C GLY A 128 -28.59 3.11 2.69
N ALA A 129 -29.30 4.09 2.15
CA ALA A 129 -30.70 4.22 1.77
C ALA A 129 -30.74 5.26 0.63
N GLY A 130 -31.81 5.28 -0.16
CA GLY A 130 -31.91 6.01 -1.42
C GLY A 130 -31.84 7.55 -1.33
N ALA A 131 -31.58 8.15 -2.48
CA ALA A 131 -32.06 9.47 -2.86
C ALA A 131 -31.99 9.57 -4.39
N ASP A 132 -33.17 9.60 -4.99
CA ASP A 132 -33.47 9.94 -6.38
C ASP A 132 -32.92 11.32 -6.80
N GLY A 133 -32.67 11.48 -8.10
CA GLY A 133 -32.36 12.76 -8.77
C GLY A 133 -31.06 12.69 -9.58
N ALA A 134 -31.10 12.38 -10.88
CA ALA A 134 -31.44 13.27 -12.00
C ALA A 134 -30.18 13.83 -12.69
N ASP A 135 -29.95 13.28 -13.89
CA ASP A 135 -29.41 13.88 -15.12
C ASP A 135 -28.01 14.53 -15.10
N GLY A 136 -27.07 13.91 -15.82
CA GLY A 136 -25.78 14.52 -16.10
C GLY A 136 -24.73 13.58 -16.70
N GLU A 137 -25.02 13.07 -17.90
CA GLU A 137 -24.07 12.76 -18.98
C GLU A 137 -22.65 12.28 -18.60
N GLN A 138 -22.48 10.95 -18.63
CA GLN A 138 -21.16 10.35 -18.84
C GLN A 138 -20.76 10.51 -20.30
N PRO A 139 -19.45 10.67 -20.58
CA PRO A 139 -18.89 9.74 -21.55
C PRO A 139 -17.59 9.08 -21.08
N ALA A 140 -17.60 7.76 -21.25
CA ALA A 140 -16.58 6.96 -21.89
C ALA A 140 -15.11 7.15 -21.46
N LEU A 141 -14.69 6.21 -20.62
CA LEU A 141 -13.44 5.46 -20.71
C LEU A 141 -12.74 5.58 -22.08
N LYS A 142 -11.74 6.47 -22.17
CA LYS A 142 -10.58 6.29 -23.06
C LYS A 142 -9.32 6.29 -22.23
N ALA A 143 -8.73 5.10 -22.12
CA ALA A 143 -7.36 4.91 -21.72
C ALA A 143 -6.45 5.58 -22.77
N LEU A 144 -6.02 6.81 -22.50
CA LEU A 144 -4.88 7.42 -23.18
C LEU A 144 -3.66 7.31 -22.27
N LYS A 145 -2.87 6.28 -22.59
CA LYS A 145 -1.44 6.20 -22.36
C LYS A 145 -0.78 7.20 -23.31
N MET A 146 -0.20 8.28 -22.77
CA MET A 146 0.89 9.16 -23.27
C MET A 146 0.87 10.40 -22.34
N GLY A 147 1.95 10.81 -21.68
CA GLY A 147 3.23 11.17 -22.28
C GLY A 147 3.29 12.70 -22.29
N GLY A 148 3.79 13.29 -21.20
CA GLY A 148 3.89 14.74 -21.02
C GLY A 148 4.63 15.02 -19.72
N ALA A 149 5.96 14.92 -19.82
CA ALA A 149 6.89 15.17 -18.74
C ALA A 149 7.12 16.67 -18.58
N ASP A 150 6.82 17.20 -17.40
CA ASP A 150 7.59 18.28 -16.81
C ASP A 150 8.45 17.66 -15.70
N PRO A 151 9.77 17.49 -15.90
CA PRO A 151 10.65 16.86 -14.96
C PRO A 151 11.26 17.92 -14.03
N GLN A 152 10.49 18.50 -13.11
CA GLN A 152 11.11 19.40 -12.13
C GLN A 152 10.35 19.60 -10.81
N LEU A 153 9.95 18.52 -10.12
CA LEU A 153 9.66 18.62 -8.69
C LEU A 153 10.18 17.39 -7.93
N ALA A 154 11.35 17.60 -7.32
CA ALA A 154 11.94 16.96 -6.13
C ALA A 154 11.87 15.43 -6.00
N GLU A 155 13.07 14.84 -6.08
CA GLU A 155 13.40 13.44 -5.81
C GLU A 155 12.78 12.91 -4.50
N GLY A 156 12.10 11.76 -4.60
CA GLY A 156 11.83 10.89 -3.44
C GLY A 156 10.41 10.91 -2.85
N VAL A 157 9.50 11.76 -3.32
CA VAL A 157 8.11 11.71 -2.84
C VAL A 157 7.37 10.55 -3.51
N ASN A 158 6.96 9.57 -2.71
CA ASN A 158 6.21 8.41 -3.16
C ASN A 158 4.97 8.87 -3.97
N PRO A 159 4.80 8.47 -5.25
CA PRO A 159 3.70 8.95 -6.10
C PRO A 159 2.31 8.59 -5.57
N ALA A 160 2.22 7.70 -4.57
CA ALA A 160 0.98 7.41 -3.86
C ALA A 160 0.52 8.54 -2.92
N LEU A 161 1.42 9.44 -2.49
CA LEU A 161 1.12 10.54 -1.57
C LEU A 161 0.79 11.82 -2.33
N THR A 162 -0.35 11.80 -3.02
CA THR A 162 -0.85 13.00 -3.71
C THR A 162 -1.32 14.07 -2.73
N SER A 163 -1.23 15.36 -3.08
CA SER A 163 -1.70 16.49 -2.27
C SER A 163 -3.15 16.31 -1.81
N LYS A 164 -4.02 15.74 -2.66
CA LYS A 164 -5.41 15.41 -2.31
C LYS A 164 -5.53 14.40 -1.15
N VAL A 165 -4.65 13.40 -1.10
CA VAL A 165 -4.61 12.40 -0.01
C VAL A 165 -4.10 13.04 1.28
N LEU A 166 -3.06 13.87 1.19
CA LEU A 166 -2.53 14.60 2.34
C LEU A 166 -3.56 15.56 2.93
N LEU A 167 -4.28 16.31 2.07
CA LEU A 167 -5.37 17.19 2.49
C LEU A 167 -6.46 16.42 3.23
N ASN A 168 -6.90 15.29 2.68
CA ASN A 168 -7.89 14.44 3.33
C ASN A 168 -7.43 13.98 4.74
N ASN A 169 -6.16 13.60 4.88
CA ASN A 169 -5.59 13.20 6.18
C ASN A 169 -5.59 14.36 7.19
N VAL A 170 -5.26 15.58 6.75
CA VAL A 170 -5.32 16.79 7.59
C VAL A 170 -6.75 17.09 8.01
N CYS A 171 -7.70 17.06 7.09
CA CYS A 171 -9.11 17.32 7.37
C CYS A 171 -9.71 16.30 8.36
N MET A 172 -9.41 14.99 8.19
CA MET A 172 -9.81 13.96 9.16
C MET A 172 -9.23 14.21 10.56
N THR A 173 -8.02 14.75 10.64
CA THR A 173 -7.35 15.08 11.90
C THR A 173 -8.01 16.27 12.59
N LEU A 174 -8.38 17.30 11.82
CA LEU A 174 -9.09 18.48 12.32
C LEU A 174 -10.48 18.11 12.85
N MET A 175 -11.25 17.35 12.07
CA MET A 175 -12.64 17.06 12.40
C MET A 175 -12.81 15.93 13.43
N ARG A 176 -11.77 15.11 13.64
CA ARG A 176 -11.79 13.91 14.50
C ARG A 176 -12.94 12.94 14.20
N ARG A 177 -13.47 13.00 12.97
CA ARG A 177 -14.52 12.14 12.44
C ARG A 177 -14.17 11.73 11.00
N PRO A 178 -14.69 10.60 10.51
CA PRO A 178 -14.60 10.30 9.08
C PRO A 178 -15.31 11.42 8.31
N MET A 179 -14.66 11.90 7.25
CA MET A 179 -15.26 12.88 6.38
C MET A 179 -16.37 12.26 5.52
N GLU A 180 -17.37 13.06 5.22
CA GLU A 180 -18.47 12.71 4.33
C GLU A 180 -18.19 13.18 2.89
N LYS A 181 -18.87 12.57 1.93
CA LYS A 181 -18.75 12.95 0.52
C LYS A 181 -19.38 14.32 0.33
N GLY A 182 -18.61 15.28 -0.16
CA GLY A 182 -19.07 16.66 -0.42
C GLY A 182 -18.52 17.70 0.56
N GLU A 183 -17.84 17.27 1.62
CA GLU A 183 -17.21 18.20 2.59
C GLU A 183 -16.00 18.93 2.03
N ILE A 184 -15.34 18.36 1.02
CA ILE A 184 -14.32 19.04 0.22
C ILE A 184 -14.92 19.28 -1.15
N ALA A 185 -15.20 20.56 -1.45
CA ALA A 185 -15.77 20.97 -2.73
C ALA A 185 -14.67 21.48 -3.66
N TYR A 186 -14.56 20.88 -4.84
CA TYR A 186 -13.69 21.34 -5.92
C TYR A 186 -14.55 21.96 -7.01
N THR A 187 -14.24 23.19 -7.38
CA THR A 187 -14.83 23.88 -8.54
C THR A 187 -13.75 24.06 -9.58
N THR A 188 -13.88 23.42 -10.73
CA THR A 188 -12.90 23.58 -11.82
C THR A 188 -13.49 24.42 -12.94
N ASN A 189 -12.78 25.49 -13.30
CA ASN A 189 -13.11 26.37 -14.40
C ASN A 189 -12.11 26.14 -15.54
N LYS A 190 -12.61 26.04 -16.77
CA LYS A 190 -11.77 25.98 -17.98
C LYS A 190 -11.40 27.40 -18.40
N THR A 191 -10.11 27.68 -18.39
CA THR A 191 -9.50 28.94 -18.84
C THR A 191 -8.88 28.75 -20.23
N PRO A 192 -8.55 29.82 -20.98
CA PRO A 192 -7.90 29.69 -22.29
C PRO A 192 -6.56 28.96 -22.24
N ILE A 193 -5.85 29.02 -21.10
CA ILE A 193 -4.50 28.46 -20.92
C ILE A 193 -4.55 27.02 -20.36
N GLY A 194 -5.67 26.62 -19.76
CA GLY A 194 -5.82 25.30 -19.13
C GLY A 194 -6.99 25.23 -18.17
N TYR A 195 -6.88 24.41 -17.13
CA TYR A 195 -7.88 24.27 -16.07
C TYR A 195 -7.38 24.94 -14.81
N GLN A 196 -8.24 25.72 -14.17
CA GLN A 196 -8.00 26.25 -12.84
C GLN A 196 -9.02 25.65 -11.88
N SER A 197 -8.55 25.07 -10.78
CA SER A 197 -9.42 24.52 -9.74
C SER A 197 -9.37 25.39 -8.50
N THR A 198 -10.53 25.60 -7.90
CA THR A 198 -10.71 26.26 -6.61
C THR A 198 -11.28 25.27 -5.61
N LEU A 199 -10.70 25.22 -4.43
CA LEU A 199 -11.07 24.33 -3.35
C LEU A 199 -11.76 25.11 -2.23
N LYS A 200 -12.88 24.58 -1.70
CA LYS A 200 -13.60 25.12 -0.53
C LYS A 200 -13.78 24.04 0.54
N LEU A 201 -13.66 24.42 1.81
CA LEU A 201 -13.79 23.54 2.99
C LEU A 201 -14.91 24.04 3.92
N PRO A 202 -16.19 23.91 3.53
CA PRO A 202 -17.33 24.50 4.26
C PRO A 202 -17.53 23.98 5.70
N PHE A 203 -16.87 22.88 6.09
CA PHE A 203 -16.96 22.33 7.45
C PHE A 203 -16.03 23.04 8.44
N LEU A 204 -15.11 23.89 7.98
CA LEU A 204 -14.20 24.61 8.88
C LEU A 204 -14.93 25.77 9.56
N PRO A 205 -14.62 26.05 10.85
CA PRO A 205 -15.28 27.12 11.59
C PRO A 205 -14.83 28.51 11.12
N GLY A 206 -15.74 29.48 11.21
CA GLY A 206 -15.44 30.89 10.97
C GLY A 206 -15.06 31.20 9.52
N GLU A 207 -14.10 32.11 9.34
CA GLU A 207 -13.65 32.58 8.03
C GLU A 207 -13.03 31.46 7.18
N TRP A 208 -12.43 30.46 7.82
CA TRP A 208 -11.82 29.31 7.14
C TRP A 208 -12.79 28.51 6.28
N GLY A 209 -14.08 28.45 6.66
CA GLY A 209 -15.11 27.78 5.87
C GLY A 209 -15.54 28.57 4.63
N GLN A 210 -15.30 29.88 4.62
CA GLN A 210 -15.64 30.78 3.52
C GLN A 210 -14.46 30.99 2.55
N LEU A 211 -13.23 30.74 3.02
CA LEU A 211 -12.03 30.80 2.19
C LEU A 211 -12.11 29.80 1.03
N ALA A 212 -11.59 30.24 -0.10
CA ALA A 212 -11.49 29.48 -1.32
C ALA A 212 -10.05 29.54 -1.82
N TRP A 213 -9.42 28.38 -1.97
CA TRP A 213 -8.02 28.27 -2.41
C TRP A 213 -7.98 27.92 -3.88
N ALA A 214 -7.56 28.86 -4.73
CA ALA A 214 -7.38 28.64 -6.16
C ALA A 214 -5.94 28.17 -6.43
N GLY A 215 -5.80 27.01 -7.08
CA GLY A 215 -4.50 26.51 -7.52
C GLY A 215 -4.01 27.16 -8.80
N GLU A 216 -2.74 26.92 -9.12
CA GLU A 216 -2.14 27.27 -10.41
C GLU A 216 -2.86 26.56 -11.57
N VAL A 217 -2.97 27.26 -12.71
CA VAL A 217 -3.57 26.74 -13.95
C VAL A 217 -2.72 25.59 -14.49
N ALA A 218 -3.35 24.46 -14.80
CA ALA A 218 -2.69 23.29 -15.35
C ALA A 218 -3.37 22.79 -16.63
N THR A 219 -2.64 22.09 -17.49
CA THR A 219 -3.19 21.53 -18.74
C THR A 219 -4.21 20.41 -18.51
N GLN A 220 -4.13 19.73 -17.35
CA GLN A 220 -5.05 18.66 -16.96
C GLN A 220 -5.86 19.06 -15.74
N GLN A 221 -7.17 18.79 -15.77
CA GLN A 221 -8.07 19.02 -14.64
C GLN A 221 -7.58 18.37 -13.34
N LYS A 222 -7.09 17.13 -13.41
CA LYS A 222 -6.58 16.41 -12.22
C LYS A 222 -5.38 17.13 -11.59
N GLN A 223 -4.50 17.72 -12.41
CA GLN A 223 -3.34 18.45 -11.91
C GLN A 223 -3.76 19.79 -11.28
N ALA A 224 -4.72 20.49 -11.89
CA ALA A 224 -5.29 21.71 -11.33
C ALA A 224 -5.92 21.47 -9.95
N GLU A 225 -6.63 20.35 -9.76
CA GLU A 225 -7.15 19.95 -8.46
C GLU A 225 -6.03 19.67 -7.42
N GLN A 226 -4.92 19.04 -7.83
CA GLN A 226 -3.78 18.79 -6.94
C GLN A 226 -3.09 20.10 -6.54
N ASN A 227 -2.97 21.06 -7.47
CA ASN A 227 -2.42 22.38 -7.20
C ASN A 227 -3.31 23.13 -6.18
N ALA A 228 -4.63 23.12 -6.36
CA ALA A 228 -5.56 23.74 -5.41
C ALA A 228 -5.49 23.09 -4.02
N ALA A 229 -5.32 21.76 -3.96
CA ALA A 229 -5.15 21.05 -2.71
C ALA A 229 -3.81 21.38 -2.02
N LYS A 230 -2.75 21.65 -2.80
CA LYS A 230 -1.43 22.05 -2.29
C LYS A 230 -1.51 23.43 -1.63
N GLU A 231 -2.11 24.42 -2.29
CA GLU A 231 -2.31 25.76 -1.71
C GLU A 231 -3.14 25.72 -0.42
N ALA A 232 -4.22 24.93 -0.41
CA ALA A 232 -5.04 24.75 0.78
C ALA A 232 -4.26 24.09 1.94
N LEU A 233 -3.41 23.11 1.65
CA LEU A 233 -2.56 22.46 2.65
C LEU A 233 -1.56 23.43 3.29
N GLU A 234 -0.93 24.27 2.47
CA GLU A 234 0.02 25.27 2.96
C GLU A 234 -0.67 26.28 3.89
N ALA A 235 -1.82 26.83 3.46
CA ALA A 235 -2.61 27.74 4.28
C ALA A 235 -3.09 27.08 5.60
N LEU A 236 -3.54 25.82 5.54
CA LEU A 236 -3.95 25.07 6.73
C LEU A 236 -2.80 24.81 7.68
N ASN A 237 -1.60 24.52 7.17
CA ASN A 237 -0.41 24.30 8.01
C ASN A 237 0.03 25.58 8.72
N GLN A 238 -0.06 26.73 8.05
CA GLN A 238 0.22 28.04 8.66
C GLN A 238 -0.83 28.40 9.72
N GLY A 239 -2.12 28.10 9.46
CA GLY A 239 -3.22 28.40 10.38
C GLY A 239 -3.55 27.32 11.40
N MET A 240 -2.81 26.19 11.43
CA MET A 240 -3.23 25.00 12.17
C MET A 240 -3.29 25.23 13.68
N GLU A 241 -2.41 26.07 14.23
CA GLU A 241 -2.41 26.39 15.65
C GLU A 241 -3.68 27.16 16.06
N SER A 242 -4.05 28.18 15.27
CA SER A 242 -5.29 28.93 15.46
C SER A 242 -6.51 28.03 15.33
N LEU A 243 -6.53 27.14 14.34
CA LEU A 243 -7.67 26.26 14.07
C LEU A 243 -7.85 25.19 15.18
N LYS A 244 -6.75 24.67 15.73
CA LYS A 244 -6.78 23.74 16.87
C LYS A 244 -7.34 24.37 18.14
N SER A 245 -7.18 25.68 18.32
CA SER A 245 -7.73 26.40 19.48
C SER A 245 -9.25 26.63 19.39
N LEU A 246 -9.78 26.78 18.17
CA LEU A 246 -11.20 27.01 17.91
C LEU A 246 -12.03 25.73 17.91
N LEU A 247 -11.40 24.59 17.58
CA LEU A 247 -12.09 23.32 17.55
C LEU A 247 -12.35 22.84 18.98
N PRO A 248 -13.60 22.46 19.31
CA PRO A 248 -13.92 21.96 20.64
C PRO A 248 -13.06 20.74 20.92
N GLN A 249 -12.26 20.80 22.00
CA GLN A 249 -11.50 19.65 22.44
C GLN A 249 -12.50 18.58 22.83
N SER A 250 -12.75 17.64 21.92
CA SER A 250 -13.61 16.49 22.19
C SER A 250 -13.09 15.84 23.46
N ALA A 251 -13.94 15.73 24.48
CA ALA A 251 -13.57 15.10 25.74
C ALA A 251 -12.84 13.78 25.44
N PRO A 252 -11.73 13.48 26.13
CA PRO A 252 -10.95 12.29 25.88
C PRO A 252 -11.90 11.09 25.93
N LYS A 253 -12.09 10.41 24.80
CA LYS A 253 -12.89 9.18 24.78
C LYS A 253 -12.24 8.27 25.82
N PRO A 254 -12.98 7.76 26.82
CA PRO A 254 -12.41 6.85 27.79
C PRO A 254 -11.74 5.74 26.99
N SER A 255 -10.41 5.61 27.12
CA SER A 255 -9.66 4.59 26.40
C SER A 255 -10.41 3.29 26.65
N PRO A 256 -10.77 2.50 25.62
CA PRO A 256 -11.47 1.25 25.82
C PRO A 256 -10.66 0.48 26.85
N GLY A 257 -11.21 0.42 28.07
CA GLY A 257 -10.47 -0.04 29.22
C GLY A 257 -9.90 -1.38 28.83
N TYR A 258 -8.58 -1.50 28.90
CA TYR A 258 -7.88 -2.76 28.72
C TYR A 258 -8.40 -3.69 29.81
N GLY A 259 -9.54 -4.30 29.52
CA GLY A 259 -10.36 -5.12 30.38
C GLY A 259 -9.63 -6.42 30.57
N LYS A 260 -8.67 -6.37 31.49
CA LYS A 260 -7.98 -7.51 32.04
C LYS A 260 -9.03 -8.35 32.77
N GLY A 261 -9.60 -9.34 32.09
CA GLY A 261 -10.29 -10.46 32.71
C GLY A 261 -11.78 -10.57 32.39
N VAL A 262 -12.09 -11.34 31.33
CA VAL A 262 -13.22 -12.27 31.40
C VAL A 262 -12.73 -13.62 30.88
N LYS A 263 -12.33 -14.47 31.82
CA LYS A 263 -12.13 -15.91 31.64
C LYS A 263 -13.52 -16.55 31.47
N GLY A 264 -14.18 -16.25 30.36
CA GLY A 264 -15.46 -16.81 29.98
C GLY A 264 -15.26 -18.15 29.28
N LYS A 265 -15.30 -19.23 30.07
CA LYS A 265 -15.27 -20.62 29.60
C LYS A 265 -16.63 -20.95 28.97
N GLY A 266 -16.94 -20.34 27.81
CA GLY A 266 -18.15 -20.59 27.04
C GLY A 266 -17.93 -21.73 26.05
N LYS A 267 -18.53 -22.89 26.33
CA LYS A 267 -18.66 -24.03 25.42
C LYS A 267 -19.17 -23.57 24.04
N SER A 268 -18.32 -23.59 23.03
CA SER A 268 -18.73 -23.53 21.63
C SER A 268 -19.42 -24.83 21.25
N LYS A 269 -20.76 -24.84 21.30
CA LYS A 269 -21.58 -25.84 20.60
C LYS A 269 -21.87 -25.31 19.19
N GLY A 270 -21.40 -26.08 18.21
CA GLY A 270 -21.88 -26.23 16.84
C GLY A 270 -22.58 -25.05 16.16
N TRP A 271 -21.89 -24.46 15.19
CA TRP A 271 -22.51 -24.02 13.94
C TRP A 271 -21.78 -24.73 12.81
N GLY A 272 -22.15 -26.00 12.62
CA GLY A 272 -22.02 -26.67 11.34
C GLY A 272 -23.04 -26.10 10.35
N ASP A 273 -22.71 -26.21 9.08
CA ASP A 273 -23.66 -26.37 7.97
C ASP A 273 -24.69 -25.26 7.75
N TYR A 274 -24.28 -24.14 7.11
CA TYR A 274 -25.22 -23.35 6.31
C TYR A 274 -24.55 -22.49 5.23
N TRP A 275 -23.88 -23.12 4.25
CA TRP A 275 -23.53 -22.48 2.97
C TRP A 275 -23.73 -23.40 1.75
N GLY A 276 -24.71 -24.30 1.86
CA GLY A 276 -25.20 -25.11 0.75
C GLY A 276 -26.71 -24.97 0.61
N MET A 277 -27.19 -23.89 -0.03
CA MET A 277 -28.49 -23.90 -0.72
C MET A 277 -28.71 -22.65 -1.57
N LYS A 278 -29.12 -22.91 -2.82
CA LYS A 278 -29.76 -22.02 -3.82
C LYS A 278 -28.85 -20.95 -4.45
N GLY A 279 -28.37 -21.10 -5.68
CA GLY A 279 -29.07 -21.70 -6.81
C GLY A 279 -30.33 -20.88 -7.11
N GLY A 280 -30.13 -19.73 -7.76
CA GLY A 280 -31.18 -18.76 -8.09
C GLY A 280 -30.77 -17.95 -9.32
N PHE A 281 -30.66 -18.67 -10.44
CA PHE A 281 -30.60 -18.13 -11.79
C PHE A 281 -31.93 -17.41 -12.05
N GLY A 282 -32.00 -16.13 -11.71
CA GLY A 282 -33.11 -15.25 -12.07
C GLY A 282 -32.96 -14.83 -13.53
N MET A 283 -33.57 -15.61 -14.43
CA MET A 283 -33.95 -15.14 -15.76
C MET A 283 -34.90 -13.95 -15.59
N ASP A 284 -34.39 -12.73 -15.75
CA ASP A 284 -35.25 -11.57 -16.00
C ASP A 284 -35.50 -11.50 -17.52
N LYS A 285 -36.54 -12.22 -17.96
CA LYS A 285 -37.19 -12.03 -19.26
C LYS A 285 -38.06 -10.77 -19.16
N GLY A 286 -37.43 -9.61 -19.30
CA GLY A 286 -38.12 -8.34 -19.50
C GLY A 286 -38.61 -8.20 -20.94
N MET A 287 -39.81 -8.71 -21.22
CA MET A 287 -40.62 -8.34 -22.38
C MET A 287 -41.03 -6.86 -22.28
N GLY A 288 -40.78 -6.07 -23.32
CA GLY A 288 -41.41 -4.77 -23.58
C GLY A 288 -41.03 -4.36 -25.01
N LYS A 289 -41.83 -4.65 -26.05
CA LYS A 289 -43.11 -4.00 -26.39
C LYS A 289 -42.86 -2.48 -26.43
N GLY A 290 -42.46 -1.90 -27.55
CA GLY A 290 -43.29 -1.74 -28.75
C GLY A 290 -44.14 -0.47 -28.60
N MET A 291 -43.66 0.64 -29.17
CA MET A 291 -44.36 1.90 -29.49
C MET A 291 -43.42 2.59 -30.48
N ASP A 292 -43.60 2.49 -31.80
CA ASP A 292 -44.59 3.23 -32.60
C ASP A 292 -44.73 4.68 -32.14
N MET A 293 -44.06 5.57 -32.87
CA MET A 293 -44.45 6.97 -33.03
C MET A 293 -44.16 7.34 -34.49
N GLY A 294 -45.11 6.99 -35.35
CA GLY A 294 -45.39 7.79 -36.53
C GLY A 294 -46.22 9.02 -36.15
N LYS A 295 -45.93 10.13 -36.85
CA LYS A 295 -46.64 11.42 -37.02
C LYS A 295 -45.62 12.55 -36.87
N GLY A 296 -45.44 13.47 -37.81
CA GLY A 296 -46.09 13.76 -39.08
C GLY A 296 -45.37 14.96 -39.67
#